data_AF-B4JV56-F1
#
_entry.id   AF-B4JV56-F1
#
_cell.length_a   1.000
_cell.length_b   1.000
_cell.length_c   1.000
_cell.angle_alpha   90.00
_cell.angle_beta   90.00
_cell.angle_gamma   90.00
#
_symmetry.space_group_name_H-M   'P 1'
#
loop_
_entity.id
_entity.type
_entity.pdbx_description
1 polymer ?
#
loop_
_entity_poly.entity_id
_entity_poly.type
_entity_poly.pdbx_seq_one_letter_code
_entity_poly.pdbx_strand_id
1 'polypeptide(L)'
;MTAVIRRYMEARDATPAIHITGRPKFNVEVDEKFMYQRAKYYCATTNEMDLRSTEMSKDNSLRQRAAFVEETMSDELKKLKHKEFIDRKRRQQLRNDCEELREIAEQLRLAAITKDLDDSIVEMNKHRQLAKNAQMLEFQRVEAERQQQLASQVEQELHKKEQQKELLASLSTQIEETRNRRQQQYVQSLTEREELIAMQRQIEEEDRLQQLELERQKQKKRNDMIKLIEQQREYKELQRAQSNEDIAKVLQNQSEMLEQQDRIDQARLAAQRKQEQISLRIGQQVFEIEDRKRQRDNLLLDLLQAEYKAKDDERYRQQLEQEQLERRRAREELERYRAEVAERDMEQARLKLANAVHQNVDCTTMQEIKERELQERLRRKEHGALLLSMIEENHRKRADAAAENMKFFETKAKSEAELQQRIREERLEMLGSVPPSVLKYLPKHVLSESDRKYFNIDNKTVSATAKGQQRFK
;
A
#
# COMPACT_ATOMS: atom_id res chain seq x y z
N MET A 1 33.33 0.91 104.05
CA MET A 1 34.52 1.78 104.18
C MET A 1 34.16 2.85 105.21
N THR A 2 34.91 3.14 106.27
CA THR A 2 36.15 2.57 106.85
C THR A 2 36.09 2.77 108.37
N ALA A 3 36.66 1.86 109.17
CA ALA A 3 36.65 1.94 110.63
C ALA A 3 37.98 2.43 111.21
N VAL A 4 37.95 3.09 112.37
CA VAL A 4 39.12 3.35 113.24
C VAL A 4 38.71 3.15 114.71
N ILE A 5 39.61 2.59 115.52
CA ILE A 5 39.39 2.21 116.93
C ILE A 5 40.57 2.70 117.79
N ARG A 6 40.29 3.25 118.99
CA ARG A 6 41.11 3.28 120.24
C ARG A 6 40.22 3.91 121.33
N ARG A 7 40.00 3.40 122.56
CA ARG A 7 40.79 2.71 123.62
C ARG A 7 41.60 3.65 124.55
N TYR A 8 41.02 3.86 125.74
CA TYR A 8 41.56 4.02 127.11
C TYR A 8 42.98 4.54 127.38
N MET A 9 43.08 5.46 128.36
CA MET A 9 43.88 5.41 129.62
C MET A 9 43.63 6.72 130.41
N GLU A 10 43.99 6.89 131.70
CA GLU A 10 43.96 6.05 132.91
C GLU A 10 44.10 7.00 134.14
N ALA A 11 43.86 6.54 135.37
CA ALA A 11 43.89 7.40 136.57
C ALA A 11 45.29 7.50 137.21
N ARG A 12 45.98 8.64 137.02
CA ARG A 12 47.12 9.12 137.84
C ARG A 12 47.49 10.56 137.45
N ASP A 13 47.19 11.53 138.31
CA ASP A 13 47.94 12.80 138.41
C ASP A 13 47.63 13.45 139.76
N ALA A 14 48.50 13.20 140.75
CA ALA A 14 48.31 13.68 142.11
C ALA A 14 49.63 14.08 142.76
N THR A 15 49.72 15.34 143.18
CA THR A 15 50.77 15.93 144.04
C THR A 15 52.17 16.05 143.38
N PRO A 16 53.11 16.90 143.88
CA PRO A 16 53.10 17.60 145.17
C PRO A 16 53.34 19.12 145.15
N ALA A 17 53.23 19.73 146.33
CA ALA A 17 53.66 21.08 146.62
C ALA A 17 55.17 21.14 146.98
N ILE A 18 55.78 22.31 146.83
CA ILE A 18 57.17 22.60 147.26
C ILE A 18 57.15 23.88 148.11
N HIS A 19 57.91 23.89 149.21
CA HIS A 19 57.97 25.00 150.16
C HIS A 19 59.19 25.91 149.95
N ILE A 20 58.94 27.21 150.14
CA ILE A 20 59.82 28.31 150.61
C ILE A 20 61.28 27.95 150.94
N THR A 21 62.25 28.64 150.33
CA THR A 21 63.39 29.32 151.02
C THR A 21 64.26 30.13 150.03
N GLY A 22 64.72 31.33 150.42
CA GLY A 22 65.66 32.13 149.60
C GLY A 22 65.67 33.64 149.87
N ARG A 23 66.67 34.12 150.63
CA ARG A 23 67.11 35.53 150.78
C ARG A 23 68.63 35.51 151.02
N PRO A 24 69.36 36.63 150.92
CA PRO A 24 69.44 37.60 149.81
C PRO A 24 70.93 37.76 149.39
N LYS A 25 71.28 38.69 148.49
CA LYS A 25 72.62 39.32 148.44
C LYS A 25 72.71 40.54 147.51
N PHE A 26 73.42 41.57 147.99
CA PHE A 26 73.83 42.81 147.31
C PHE A 26 72.71 43.79 146.87
N ASN A 27 73.01 45.08 146.67
CA ASN A 27 73.59 46.05 147.62
C ASN A 27 73.53 47.47 146.99
N VAL A 28 72.80 48.42 147.62
CA VAL A 28 73.03 49.89 147.50
C VAL A 28 72.73 50.43 146.07
N GLU A 29 72.25 51.65 145.79
CA GLU A 29 72.42 52.98 146.40
C GLU A 29 71.14 53.66 146.91
N VAL A 30 71.35 54.75 147.65
CA VAL A 30 70.36 55.69 148.17
C VAL A 30 70.58 57.02 147.45
N ASP A 31 69.50 57.73 147.11
CA ASP A 31 69.56 59.17 146.77
C ASP A 31 68.78 59.99 147.81
N GLU A 32 69.34 61.14 148.20
CA GLU A 32 69.00 61.85 149.42
C GLU A 32 68.04 63.03 149.16
N LYS A 33 66.71 62.83 149.29
CA LYS A 33 65.77 63.96 149.18
C LYS A 33 64.43 63.94 149.93
N PHE A 34 64.00 62.85 150.54
CA PHE A 34 62.64 62.73 151.10
C PHE A 34 62.51 62.81 152.64
N MET A 35 63.48 63.43 153.32
CA MET A 35 63.54 63.54 154.80
C MET A 35 63.17 64.94 155.34
N TYR A 36 62.07 65.56 154.88
CA TYR A 36 61.71 66.93 155.31
C TYR A 36 60.21 67.26 155.53
N GLN A 37 59.35 66.28 155.85
CA GLN A 37 57.96 66.54 156.29
C GLN A 37 57.58 65.89 157.65
N ARG A 38 58.55 65.86 158.57
CA ARG A 38 58.29 65.67 160.00
C ARG A 38 57.85 67.01 160.63
N ALA A 39 57.22 66.94 161.80
CA ALA A 39 57.13 68.00 162.83
C ALA A 39 56.01 69.08 162.84
N LYS A 40 55.05 69.17 161.90
CA LYS A 40 53.99 70.22 161.99
C LYS A 40 52.71 69.89 162.78
N TYR A 41 52.49 68.63 163.17
CA TYR A 41 51.25 68.19 163.86
C TYR A 41 51.38 68.01 165.39
N TYR A 42 52.45 68.52 166.02
CA TYR A 42 52.72 68.28 167.45
C TYR A 42 52.14 69.34 168.43
N CYS A 43 51.48 70.39 167.92
CA CYS A 43 51.04 71.54 168.74
C CYS A 43 49.52 71.77 168.77
N ALA A 44 48.72 70.96 168.07
CA ALA A 44 47.25 71.08 168.10
C ALA A 44 46.62 70.29 169.27
N THR A 45 47.34 69.30 169.79
CA THR A 45 46.84 68.29 170.75
C THR A 45 46.69 68.77 172.19
N THR A 46 47.19 69.96 172.53
CA THR A 46 47.08 70.54 173.88
C THR A 46 45.72 71.21 174.11
N ASN A 47 45.18 71.89 173.11
CA ASN A 47 44.01 72.77 173.29
C ASN A 47 42.68 71.99 173.28
N GLU A 48 42.67 70.73 172.86
CA GLU A 48 41.49 69.85 172.98
C GLU A 48 41.25 69.34 174.43
N MET A 49 42.19 69.52 175.36
CA MET A 49 42.11 68.87 176.69
C MET A 49 41.10 69.53 177.65
N ASP A 50 40.95 70.85 177.62
CA ASP A 50 40.05 71.53 178.57
C ASP A 50 38.57 71.38 178.21
N LEU A 51 38.21 71.44 176.92
CA LEU A 51 36.85 71.15 176.47
C LEU A 51 36.48 69.67 176.66
N ARG A 52 37.43 68.75 176.47
CA ARG A 52 37.21 67.34 176.84
C ARG A 52 36.96 67.17 178.34
N SER A 53 37.52 68.01 179.21
CA SER A 53 37.42 67.83 180.67
C SER A 53 36.00 68.05 181.22
N THR A 54 35.13 68.81 180.54
CA THR A 54 33.73 69.00 180.94
C THR A 54 32.77 68.01 180.27
N GLU A 55 32.99 67.64 179.00
CA GLU A 55 32.14 66.67 178.29
C GLU A 55 32.44 65.22 178.69
N MET A 56 33.72 64.84 178.81
CA MET A 56 34.12 63.49 179.26
C MET A 56 33.63 63.18 180.68
N SER A 57 33.37 64.21 181.50
CA SER A 57 32.78 64.09 182.84
C SER A 57 31.35 63.53 182.83
N LYS A 58 30.62 63.65 181.71
CA LYS A 58 29.28 63.07 181.53
C LYS A 58 29.27 61.93 180.52
N ASP A 59 30.10 61.99 179.48
CA ASP A 59 30.07 61.02 178.38
C ASP A 59 30.87 59.73 178.67
N ASN A 60 31.98 59.76 179.42
CA ASN A 60 32.76 58.53 179.70
C ASN A 60 31.99 57.49 180.53
N SER A 61 31.11 57.92 181.43
CA SER A 61 30.23 57.04 182.22
C SER A 61 29.32 56.20 181.30
N LEU A 62 28.93 56.76 180.15
CA LEU A 62 28.12 56.09 179.14
C LEU A 62 28.99 55.37 178.09
N ARG A 63 30.08 55.96 177.60
CA ARG A 63 31.00 55.33 176.64
C ARG A 63 31.71 54.09 177.18
N GLN A 64 32.16 54.09 178.44
CA GLN A 64 32.76 52.89 179.02
C GLN A 64 31.72 51.77 179.21
N ARG A 65 30.46 52.11 179.55
CA ARG A 65 29.35 51.14 179.59
C ARG A 65 28.96 50.65 178.20
N ALA A 66 28.93 51.52 177.19
CA ALA A 66 28.57 51.17 175.81
C ALA A 66 29.66 50.34 175.13
N ALA A 67 30.94 50.69 175.30
CA ALA A 67 32.06 49.88 174.82
C ALA A 67 32.09 48.51 175.49
N PHE A 68 31.82 48.43 176.80
CA PHE A 68 31.64 47.16 177.50
C PHE A 68 30.46 46.35 176.93
N VAL A 69 29.34 46.99 176.58
CA VAL A 69 28.19 46.33 175.92
C VAL A 69 28.56 45.83 174.51
N GLU A 70 29.23 46.62 173.66
CA GLU A 70 29.69 46.15 172.34
C GLU A 70 30.75 45.05 172.45
N GLU A 71 31.68 45.14 173.40
CA GLU A 71 32.70 44.13 173.63
C GLU A 71 32.08 42.82 174.11
N THR A 72 31.11 42.86 175.05
CA THR A 72 30.32 41.69 175.46
C THR A 72 29.50 41.10 174.31
N MET A 73 28.84 41.92 173.48
CA MET A 73 28.13 41.47 172.27
C MET A 73 29.08 40.80 171.27
N SER A 74 30.28 41.34 171.07
CA SER A 74 31.31 40.74 170.21
C SER A 74 31.75 39.37 170.73
N ASP A 75 31.87 39.24 172.05
CA ASP A 75 32.23 38.00 172.73
C ASP A 75 31.09 36.99 172.76
N GLU A 76 29.84 37.44 172.83
CA GLU A 76 28.66 36.59 172.64
C GLU A 76 28.59 36.06 171.21
N LEU A 77 28.89 36.87 170.19
CA LEU A 77 29.01 36.41 168.81
C LEU A 77 30.17 35.42 168.62
N LYS A 78 31.34 35.63 169.26
CA LYS A 78 32.44 34.65 169.29
C LYS A 78 32.02 33.35 169.97
N LYS A 79 31.33 33.42 171.12
CA LYS A 79 30.77 32.26 171.85
C LYS A 79 29.73 31.53 171.01
N LEU A 80 28.87 32.23 170.25
CA LEU A 80 27.91 31.65 169.31
C LEU A 80 28.61 30.96 168.14
N LYS A 81 29.62 31.58 167.51
CA LYS A 81 30.40 30.94 166.44
C LYS A 81 31.20 29.73 166.92
N HIS A 82 31.74 29.78 168.13
CA HIS A 82 32.41 28.63 168.74
C HIS A 82 31.43 27.50 169.06
N LYS A 83 30.23 27.83 169.58
CA LYS A 83 29.13 26.87 169.73
C LYS A 83 28.69 26.27 168.39
N GLU A 84 28.48 27.08 167.34
CA GLU A 84 28.18 26.57 165.98
C GLU A 84 29.26 25.59 165.50
N PHE A 85 30.55 25.88 165.73
CA PHE A 85 31.63 25.00 165.31
C PHE A 85 31.68 23.70 166.12
N ILE A 86 31.51 23.78 167.45
CA ILE A 86 31.39 22.60 168.31
C ILE A 86 30.18 21.77 167.90
N ASP A 87 29.02 22.38 167.65
CA ASP A 87 27.81 21.71 167.17
C ASP A 87 28.01 21.05 165.80
N ARG A 88 28.71 21.71 164.86
CA ARG A 88 29.05 21.12 163.56
C ARG A 88 29.96 19.91 163.75
N LYS A 89 31.01 20.01 164.58
CA LYS A 89 31.87 18.87 164.93
C LYS A 89 31.08 17.76 165.61
N ARG A 90 30.20 18.07 166.56
CA ARG A 90 29.37 17.11 167.29
C ARG A 90 28.36 16.42 166.38
N ARG A 91 27.74 17.15 165.42
CA ARG A 91 26.88 16.56 164.37
C ARG A 91 27.68 15.69 163.40
N GLN A 92 28.93 16.06 163.08
CA GLN A 92 29.81 15.26 162.24
C GLN A 92 30.30 13.99 162.95
N GLN A 93 30.61 14.08 164.25
CA GLN A 93 30.88 12.93 165.12
C GLN A 93 29.64 12.03 165.20
N LEU A 94 28.46 12.55 165.55
CA LEU A 94 27.22 11.76 165.54
C LEU A 94 26.95 11.05 164.20
N ARG A 95 27.18 11.71 163.05
CA ARG A 95 27.06 11.09 161.72
C ARG A 95 28.10 10.00 161.43
N ASN A 96 29.25 10.04 162.09
CA ASN A 96 30.29 9.02 161.97
C ASN A 96 30.08 7.89 162.98
N ASP A 97 29.64 8.21 164.20
CA ASP A 97 29.67 7.34 165.37
C ASP A 97 28.32 6.62 165.58
N CYS A 98 27.19 7.18 165.12
CA CYS A 98 25.88 6.52 165.15
C CYS A 98 25.61 5.75 163.85
N GLU A 99 25.31 4.45 163.97
CA GLU A 99 25.18 3.55 162.82
C GLU A 99 23.93 3.84 161.96
N GLU A 100 22.79 4.17 162.59
CA GLU A 100 21.55 4.59 161.92
C GLU A 100 21.76 5.71 160.87
N LEU A 101 22.65 6.67 161.17
CA LEU A 101 22.96 7.79 160.27
C LEU A 101 23.86 7.39 159.09
N ARG A 102 24.59 6.27 159.20
CA ARG A 102 25.30 5.66 158.07
C ARG A 102 24.32 4.87 157.19
N GLU A 103 23.44 4.06 157.78
CA GLU A 103 22.44 3.28 157.06
C GLU A 103 21.53 4.17 156.20
N ILE A 104 21.02 5.26 156.77
CA ILE A 104 20.21 6.25 156.02
C ILE A 104 21.03 6.89 154.89
N ALA A 105 22.32 7.16 155.09
CA ALA A 105 23.18 7.72 154.04
C ALA A 105 23.47 6.71 152.91
N GLU A 106 23.51 5.41 153.20
CA GLU A 106 23.64 4.36 152.18
C GLU A 106 22.32 4.09 151.46
N GLN A 107 21.18 4.08 152.16
CA GLN A 107 19.85 4.03 151.54
C GLN A 107 19.62 5.19 150.57
N LEU A 108 20.04 6.41 150.92
CA LEU A 108 19.98 7.57 150.03
C LEU A 108 20.89 7.44 148.79
N ARG A 109 22.05 6.80 148.91
CA ARG A 109 22.92 6.49 147.75
C ARG A 109 22.28 5.43 146.84
N LEU A 110 21.71 4.38 147.42
CA LEU A 110 21.00 3.34 146.66
C LEU A 110 19.80 3.94 145.91
N ALA A 111 19.00 4.78 146.57
CA ALA A 111 17.87 5.47 145.94
C ALA A 111 18.29 6.35 144.75
N ALA A 112 19.43 7.04 144.85
CA ALA A 112 19.99 7.81 143.73
C ALA A 112 20.40 6.91 142.56
N ILE A 113 21.12 5.81 142.83
CA ILE A 113 21.55 4.85 141.79
C ILE A 113 20.33 4.19 141.11
N THR A 114 19.29 3.82 141.88
CA THR A 114 18.04 3.27 141.32
C THR A 114 17.37 4.26 140.38
N LYS A 115 17.28 5.54 140.76
CA LYS A 115 16.72 6.59 139.90
C LYS A 115 17.51 6.75 138.59
N ASP A 116 18.84 6.77 138.65
CA ASP A 116 19.68 6.92 137.46
C ASP A 116 19.56 5.69 136.52
N LEU A 117 19.33 4.49 137.08
CA LEU A 117 19.02 3.28 136.31
C LEU A 117 17.62 3.35 135.67
N ASP A 118 16.60 3.81 136.39
CA ASP A 118 15.23 3.98 135.87
C ASP A 118 15.20 5.00 134.72
N ASP A 119 15.87 6.15 134.87
CA ASP A 119 16.02 7.15 133.79
C ASP A 119 16.72 6.55 132.56
N SER A 120 17.80 5.78 132.76
CA SER A 120 18.52 5.10 131.67
C SER A 120 17.65 4.06 130.96
N ILE A 121 16.82 3.31 131.69
CA ILE A 121 15.85 2.37 131.14
C ILE A 121 14.78 3.10 130.31
N VAL A 122 14.32 4.28 130.75
CA VAL A 122 13.39 5.12 129.99
C VAL A 122 14.03 5.62 128.68
N GLU A 123 15.27 6.10 128.71
CA GLU A 123 15.98 6.52 127.50
C GLU A 123 16.21 5.36 126.52
N MET A 124 16.67 4.19 126.98
CA MET A 124 16.83 3.01 126.14
C MET A 124 15.51 2.58 125.47
N ASN A 125 14.39 2.62 126.19
CA ASN A 125 13.07 2.31 125.63
C ASN A 125 12.63 3.36 124.60
N LYS A 126 12.86 4.65 124.86
CA LYS A 126 12.58 5.76 123.92
C LYS A 126 13.39 5.62 122.63
N HIS A 127 14.69 5.32 122.71
CA HIS A 127 15.51 5.03 121.53
C HIS A 127 15.03 3.79 120.77
N ARG A 128 14.63 2.71 121.47
CA ARG A 128 14.08 1.50 120.85
C ARG A 128 12.74 1.75 120.13
N GLN A 129 11.91 2.65 120.63
CA GLN A 129 10.68 3.09 119.96
C GLN A 129 10.99 3.92 118.70
N LEU A 130 11.90 4.89 118.80
CA LEU A 130 12.31 5.70 117.64
C LEU A 130 12.92 4.84 116.52
N ALA A 131 13.75 3.85 116.86
CA ALA A 131 14.32 2.91 115.89
C ALA A 131 13.26 2.08 115.17
N LYS A 132 12.24 1.58 115.88
CA LYS A 132 11.08 0.88 115.28
C LYS A 132 10.30 1.80 114.34
N ASN A 133 10.06 3.04 114.73
CA ASN A 133 9.31 4.00 113.92
C ASN A 133 10.07 4.35 112.63
N ALA A 134 11.40 4.50 112.71
CA ALA A 134 12.24 4.68 111.52
C ALA A 134 12.18 3.47 110.58
N GLN A 135 12.27 2.24 111.11
CA GLN A 135 12.13 1.02 110.30
C GLN A 135 10.76 0.90 109.61
N MET A 136 9.68 1.28 110.29
CA MET A 136 8.33 1.31 109.69
C MET A 136 8.22 2.33 108.55
N LEU A 137 8.82 3.51 108.69
CA LEU A 137 8.80 4.55 107.65
C LEU A 137 9.63 4.16 106.42
N GLU A 138 10.80 3.55 106.61
CA GLU A 138 11.61 3.03 105.49
C GLU A 138 10.91 1.86 104.78
N PHE A 139 10.23 0.97 105.52
CA PHE A 139 9.42 -0.09 104.92
C PHE A 139 8.29 0.49 104.05
N GLN A 140 7.55 1.48 104.56
CA GLN A 140 6.50 2.18 103.80
C GLN A 140 7.02 2.89 102.54
N ARG A 141 8.24 3.45 102.59
CA ARG A 141 8.90 4.04 101.41
C ARG A 141 9.19 3.00 100.34
N VAL A 142 9.80 1.88 100.72
CA VAL A 142 10.13 0.78 99.78
C VAL A 142 8.86 0.14 99.18
N GLU A 143 7.77 0.01 99.95
CA GLU A 143 6.48 -0.44 99.42
C GLU A 143 5.88 0.58 98.43
N ALA A 144 5.95 1.88 98.71
CA ALA A 144 5.46 2.92 97.81
C ALA A 144 6.26 2.99 96.50
N GLU A 145 7.60 2.91 96.57
CA GLU A 145 8.47 2.83 95.38
C GLU A 145 8.16 1.60 94.52
N ARG A 146 7.94 0.44 95.16
CA ARG A 146 7.55 -0.79 94.46
C ARG A 146 6.18 -0.64 93.78
N GLN A 147 5.21 0.01 94.43
CA GLN A 147 3.89 0.28 93.84
C GLN A 147 4.00 1.24 92.63
N GLN A 148 4.82 2.29 92.71
CA GLN A 148 5.07 3.20 91.57
C GLN A 148 5.75 2.48 90.40
N GLN A 149 6.73 1.61 90.67
CA GLN A 149 7.37 0.81 89.63
C GLN A 149 6.35 -0.11 88.93
N LEU A 150 5.50 -0.82 89.68
CA LEU A 150 4.46 -1.68 89.13
C LEU A 150 3.43 -0.88 88.30
N ALA A 151 3.01 0.29 88.78
CA ALA A 151 2.12 1.18 88.02
C ALA A 151 2.75 1.59 86.67
N SER A 152 4.01 2.03 86.67
CA SER A 152 4.70 2.42 85.43
C SER A 152 4.89 1.27 84.44
N GLN A 153 5.02 0.02 84.92
CA GLN A 153 5.07 -1.17 84.08
C GLN A 153 3.70 -1.47 83.43
N VAL A 154 2.61 -1.32 84.19
CA VAL A 154 1.24 -1.46 83.66
C VAL A 154 0.93 -0.39 82.62
N GLU A 155 1.31 0.87 82.86
CA GLU A 155 1.16 1.97 81.89
C GLU A 155 1.95 1.69 80.60
N GLN A 156 3.20 1.23 80.70
CA GLN A 156 3.99 0.82 79.54
C GLN A 156 3.38 -0.37 78.78
N GLU A 157 2.75 -1.32 79.47
CA GLU A 157 2.02 -2.41 78.83
C GLU A 157 0.74 -1.94 78.13
N LEU A 158 -0.02 -1.01 78.73
CA LEU A 158 -1.22 -0.43 78.13
C LEU A 158 -0.86 0.34 76.86
N HIS A 159 0.15 1.22 76.92
CA HIS A 159 0.66 1.97 75.77
C HIS A 159 1.12 1.04 74.63
N LYS A 160 1.82 -0.07 74.93
CA LYS A 160 2.19 -1.08 73.93
C LYS A 160 0.97 -1.77 73.31
N LYS A 161 -0.05 -2.09 74.12
CA LYS A 161 -1.32 -2.69 73.65
C LYS A 161 -2.15 -1.71 72.82
N GLU A 162 -2.05 -0.41 73.08
CA GLU A 162 -2.69 0.66 72.31
C GLU A 162 -2.00 0.85 70.96
N GLN A 163 -0.66 0.99 70.93
CA GLN A 163 0.11 1.01 69.68
C GLN A 163 -0.13 -0.23 68.81
N GLN A 164 -0.31 -1.41 69.42
CA GLN A 164 -0.69 -2.63 68.68
C GLN A 164 -2.11 -2.55 68.10
N LYS A 165 -3.09 -1.97 68.81
CA LYS A 165 -4.45 -1.74 68.27
C LYS A 165 -4.44 -0.74 67.11
N GLU A 166 -3.69 0.35 67.23
CA GLU A 166 -3.53 1.36 66.17
C GLU A 166 -2.88 0.76 64.92
N LEU A 167 -1.83 -0.05 65.10
CA LEU A 167 -1.20 -0.77 64.00
C LEU A 167 -2.17 -1.75 63.33
N LEU A 168 -2.91 -2.56 64.09
CA LEU A 168 -3.91 -3.49 63.55
C LEU A 168 -5.05 -2.75 62.82
N ALA A 169 -5.51 -1.61 63.34
CA ALA A 169 -6.52 -0.78 62.68
C ALA A 169 -6.01 -0.22 61.34
N SER A 170 -4.79 0.33 61.31
CA SER A 170 -4.19 0.86 60.08
C SER A 170 -3.86 -0.23 59.03
N LEU A 171 -3.56 -1.45 59.47
CA LEU A 171 -3.45 -2.61 58.57
C LEU A 171 -4.81 -3.05 58.02
N SER A 172 -5.88 -3.00 58.83
CA SER A 172 -7.25 -3.29 58.35
C SER A 172 -7.69 -2.31 57.27
N THR A 173 -7.50 -1.00 57.47
CA THR A 173 -7.87 0.00 56.47
C THR A 173 -7.04 -0.13 55.19
N GLN A 174 -5.75 -0.46 55.26
CA GLN A 174 -4.93 -0.74 54.07
C GLN A 174 -5.41 -2.00 53.30
N ILE A 175 -5.86 -3.04 54.00
CA ILE A 175 -6.44 -4.25 53.39
C ILE A 175 -7.79 -3.92 52.72
N GLU A 176 -8.63 -3.10 53.36
CA GLU A 176 -9.91 -2.64 52.80
C GLU A 176 -9.70 -1.71 51.59
N GLU A 177 -8.78 -0.76 51.65
CA GLU A 177 -8.41 0.09 50.52
C GLU A 177 -7.89 -0.72 49.33
N THR A 178 -6.98 -1.66 49.55
CA THR A 178 -6.43 -2.49 48.46
C THR A 178 -7.47 -3.44 47.89
N ARG A 179 -8.42 -3.93 48.69
CA ARG A 179 -9.60 -4.67 48.21
C ARG A 179 -10.51 -3.80 47.35
N ASN A 180 -10.83 -2.58 47.81
CA ASN A 180 -11.72 -1.66 47.10
C ASN A 180 -11.11 -1.20 45.78
N ARG A 181 -9.81 -0.87 45.75
CA ARG A 181 -9.07 -0.53 44.52
C ARG A 181 -9.09 -1.69 43.50
N ARG A 182 -8.91 -2.94 43.93
CA ARG A 182 -9.02 -4.13 43.05
C ARG A 182 -10.43 -4.33 42.52
N GLN A 183 -11.47 -4.05 43.31
CA GLN A 183 -12.86 -4.12 42.85
C GLN A 183 -13.17 -3.03 41.80
N GLN A 184 -12.68 -1.80 42.02
CA GLN A 184 -12.79 -0.71 41.04
C GLN A 184 -12.09 -1.04 39.71
N GLN A 185 -10.84 -1.54 39.78
CA GLN A 185 -10.10 -2.00 38.60
C GLN A 185 -10.83 -3.12 37.84
N TYR A 186 -11.40 -4.10 38.57
CA TYR A 186 -12.17 -5.17 37.94
C TYR A 186 -13.44 -4.66 37.23
N VAL A 187 -14.15 -3.70 37.83
CA VAL A 187 -15.31 -3.05 37.18
C VAL A 187 -14.88 -2.26 35.94
N GLN A 188 -13.77 -1.50 36.02
CA GLN A 188 -13.22 -0.75 34.88
C GLN A 188 -12.85 -1.67 33.70
N SER A 189 -12.14 -2.78 33.97
CA SER A 189 -11.81 -3.75 32.92
C SER A 189 -13.00 -4.54 32.39
N LEU A 190 -14.13 -4.58 33.10
CA LEU A 190 -15.40 -5.07 32.54
C LEU A 190 -16.06 -4.03 31.63
N THR A 191 -16.14 -2.76 32.04
CA THR A 191 -16.73 -1.70 31.20
C THR A 191 -15.92 -1.47 29.92
N GLU A 192 -14.58 -1.42 30.02
CA GLU A 192 -13.67 -1.36 28.85
C GLU A 192 -13.92 -2.52 27.88
N ARG A 193 -14.14 -3.73 28.41
CA ARG A 193 -14.43 -4.93 27.61
C ARG A 193 -15.81 -4.86 26.95
N GLU A 194 -16.82 -4.34 27.64
CA GLU A 194 -18.18 -4.18 27.10
C GLU A 194 -18.20 -3.09 26.01
N GLU A 195 -17.47 -1.98 26.19
CA GLU A 195 -17.27 -0.94 25.19
C GLU A 195 -16.56 -1.47 23.93
N LEU A 196 -15.48 -2.25 24.10
CA LEU A 196 -14.78 -2.88 22.97
C LEU A 196 -15.68 -3.88 22.21
N ILE A 197 -16.51 -4.65 22.92
CA ILE A 197 -17.48 -5.57 22.29
C ILE A 197 -18.59 -4.79 21.56
N ALA A 198 -19.04 -3.65 22.09
CA ALA A 198 -20.00 -2.79 21.42
C ALA A 198 -19.41 -2.15 20.14
N MET A 199 -18.18 -1.65 20.21
CA MET A 199 -17.47 -1.10 19.05
C MET A 199 -17.23 -2.17 17.97
N GLN A 200 -16.83 -3.39 18.35
CA GLN A 200 -16.68 -4.48 17.38
C GLN A 200 -18.00 -4.79 16.65
N ARG A 201 -19.13 -4.81 17.37
CA ARG A 201 -20.45 -5.04 16.76
C ARG A 201 -20.83 -3.94 15.78
N GLN A 202 -20.53 -2.67 16.10
CA GLN A 202 -20.76 -1.55 15.18
C GLN A 202 -19.96 -1.71 13.89
N ILE A 203 -18.66 -2.06 13.99
CA ILE A 203 -17.81 -2.33 12.82
C ILE A 203 -18.37 -3.52 11.99
N GLU A 204 -18.77 -4.61 12.64
CA GLU A 204 -19.38 -5.76 11.95
C GLU A 204 -20.73 -5.43 11.27
N GLU A 205 -21.50 -4.48 11.81
CA GLU A 205 -22.75 -4.00 11.20
C GLU A 205 -22.49 -3.04 10.04
N GLU A 206 -21.54 -2.11 10.18
CA GLU A 206 -21.09 -1.21 9.10
C GLU A 206 -20.52 -1.99 7.91
N ASP A 207 -19.66 -2.99 8.15
CA ASP A 207 -19.10 -3.86 7.10
C ASP A 207 -20.20 -4.61 6.35
N ARG A 208 -21.22 -5.13 7.05
CA ARG A 208 -22.38 -5.80 6.43
C ARG A 208 -23.20 -4.83 5.59
N LEU A 209 -23.42 -3.60 6.06
CA LEU A 209 -24.12 -2.56 5.31
C LEU A 209 -23.33 -2.17 4.04
N GLN A 210 -22.03 -1.93 4.15
CA GLN A 210 -21.15 -1.64 3.00
C GLN A 210 -21.16 -2.78 1.97
N GLN A 211 -21.13 -4.04 2.41
CA GLN A 211 -21.24 -5.20 1.52
C GLN A 211 -22.58 -5.22 0.77
N LEU A 212 -23.70 -5.03 1.47
CA LEU A 212 -25.03 -4.96 0.87
C LEU A 212 -25.19 -3.78 -0.10
N GLU A 213 -24.57 -2.63 0.18
CA GLU A 213 -24.54 -1.51 -0.76
C GLU A 213 -23.71 -1.80 -2.00
N LEU A 214 -22.53 -2.40 -1.84
CA LEU A 214 -21.70 -2.85 -2.96
C LEU A 214 -22.42 -3.88 -3.84
N GLU A 215 -23.20 -4.79 -3.24
CA GLU A 215 -24.06 -5.72 -4.00
C GLU A 215 -25.19 -5.01 -4.73
N ARG A 216 -25.92 -4.10 -4.08
CA ARG A 216 -26.94 -3.26 -4.72
C ARG A 216 -26.35 -2.44 -5.88
N GLN A 217 -25.15 -1.89 -5.73
CA GLN A 217 -24.44 -1.19 -6.81
C GLN A 217 -24.04 -2.12 -7.96
N LYS A 218 -23.53 -3.33 -7.66
CA LYS A 218 -23.21 -4.35 -8.67
C LYS A 218 -24.47 -4.77 -9.44
N GLN A 219 -25.60 -4.95 -8.76
CA GLN A 219 -26.89 -5.27 -9.37
C GLN A 219 -27.41 -4.13 -10.27
N LYS A 220 -27.39 -2.87 -9.79
CA LYS A 220 -27.73 -1.70 -10.62
C LYS A 220 -26.89 -1.65 -11.90
N LYS A 221 -25.56 -1.68 -11.78
CA LYS A 221 -24.63 -1.66 -12.93
C LYS A 221 -24.86 -2.80 -13.92
N ARG A 222 -25.24 -4.01 -13.45
CA ARG A 222 -25.65 -5.13 -14.33
C ARG A 222 -26.94 -4.82 -15.08
N ASN A 223 -27.96 -4.32 -14.39
CA ASN A 223 -29.26 -3.99 -15.00
C ASN A 223 -29.15 -2.84 -16.01
N ASP A 224 -28.33 -1.83 -15.71
CA ASP A 224 -28.10 -0.70 -16.61
C ASP A 224 -27.29 -1.11 -17.86
N MET A 225 -26.35 -2.05 -17.70
CA MET A 225 -25.65 -2.68 -18.83
C MET A 225 -26.59 -3.54 -19.70
N ILE A 226 -27.54 -4.27 -19.09
CA ILE A 226 -28.55 -5.05 -19.83
C ILE A 226 -29.43 -4.12 -20.68
N LYS A 227 -29.97 -3.05 -20.09
CA LYS A 227 -30.75 -2.02 -20.81
C LYS A 227 -29.96 -1.40 -21.97
N LEU A 228 -28.68 -1.11 -21.78
CA LEU A 228 -27.83 -0.57 -22.84
C LEU A 228 -27.64 -1.57 -23.99
N ILE A 229 -27.53 -2.87 -23.69
CA ILE A 229 -27.47 -3.95 -24.70
C ILE A 229 -28.80 -4.09 -25.43
N GLU A 230 -29.93 -3.95 -24.74
CA GLU A 230 -31.28 -3.97 -25.33
C GLU A 230 -31.49 -2.79 -26.28
N GLN A 231 -31.22 -1.56 -25.83
CA GLN A 231 -31.26 -0.36 -26.67
C GLN A 231 -30.33 -0.45 -27.90
N GLN A 232 -29.15 -1.06 -27.75
CA GLN A 232 -28.25 -1.30 -28.88
C GLN A 232 -28.73 -2.39 -29.84
N ARG A 233 -29.62 -3.31 -29.42
CA ARG A 233 -30.28 -4.28 -30.31
C ARG A 233 -31.42 -3.61 -31.06
N GLU A 234 -32.31 -2.94 -30.35
CA GLU A 234 -33.43 -2.16 -30.91
C GLU A 234 -32.93 -1.17 -31.98
N TYR A 235 -31.88 -0.42 -31.68
CA TYR A 235 -31.28 0.53 -32.63
C TYR A 235 -30.70 -0.17 -33.89
N LYS A 236 -30.07 -1.34 -33.74
CA LYS A 236 -29.56 -2.13 -34.88
C LYS A 236 -30.68 -2.76 -35.69
N GLU A 237 -31.79 -3.11 -35.06
CA GLU A 237 -32.98 -3.64 -35.73
C GLU A 237 -33.72 -2.53 -36.50
N LEU A 238 -33.82 -1.32 -35.95
CA LEU A 238 -34.28 -0.13 -36.67
C LEU A 238 -33.39 0.23 -37.86
N GLN A 239 -32.06 0.22 -37.71
CA GLN A 239 -31.12 0.42 -38.83
C GLN A 239 -31.28 -0.64 -39.92
N ARG A 240 -31.51 -1.91 -39.55
CA ARG A 240 -31.79 -3.00 -40.50
C ARG A 240 -33.13 -2.82 -41.21
N ALA A 241 -34.18 -2.39 -40.50
CA ALA A 241 -35.47 -2.11 -41.10
C ALA A 241 -35.36 -0.99 -42.16
N GLN A 242 -34.73 0.13 -41.80
CA GLN A 242 -34.46 1.24 -42.73
C GLN A 242 -33.64 0.79 -43.95
N SER A 243 -32.55 0.04 -43.72
CA SER A 243 -31.74 -0.50 -44.83
C SER A 243 -32.53 -1.45 -45.72
N ASN A 244 -33.46 -2.25 -45.18
CA ASN A 244 -34.30 -3.16 -45.95
C ASN A 244 -35.36 -2.39 -46.76
N GLU A 245 -35.95 -1.34 -46.20
CA GLU A 245 -36.86 -0.44 -46.92
C GLU A 245 -36.16 0.26 -48.09
N ASP A 246 -34.93 0.74 -47.89
CA ASP A 246 -34.16 1.42 -48.94
C ASP A 246 -33.72 0.44 -50.05
N ILE A 247 -33.35 -0.80 -49.69
CA ILE A 247 -33.13 -1.89 -50.66
C ILE A 247 -34.43 -2.19 -51.44
N ALA A 248 -35.59 -2.24 -50.77
CA ALA A 248 -36.87 -2.48 -51.42
C ALA A 248 -37.23 -1.36 -52.42
N LYS A 249 -37.02 -0.08 -52.05
CA LYS A 249 -37.19 1.08 -52.95
C LYS A 249 -36.28 0.98 -54.17
N VAL A 250 -35.01 0.58 -53.98
CA VAL A 250 -34.05 0.40 -55.10
C VAL A 250 -34.48 -0.75 -56.01
N LEU A 251 -34.94 -1.88 -55.47
CA LEU A 251 -35.44 -3.01 -56.26
C LEU A 251 -36.71 -2.67 -57.05
N GLN A 252 -37.64 -1.91 -56.45
CA GLN A 252 -38.82 -1.39 -57.15
C GLN A 252 -38.39 -0.50 -58.32
N ASN A 253 -37.53 0.50 -58.07
CA ASN A 253 -37.01 1.39 -59.12
C ASN A 253 -36.30 0.62 -60.25
N GLN A 254 -35.58 -0.46 -59.93
CA GLN A 254 -34.98 -1.34 -60.94
C GLN A 254 -36.03 -2.08 -61.77
N SER A 255 -37.09 -2.60 -61.15
CA SER A 255 -38.19 -3.25 -61.90
C SER A 255 -38.94 -2.27 -62.82
N GLU A 256 -39.20 -1.04 -62.36
CA GLU A 256 -39.83 0.00 -63.17
C GLU A 256 -38.95 0.45 -64.35
N MET A 257 -37.62 0.47 -64.17
CA MET A 257 -36.66 0.73 -65.26
C MET A 257 -36.58 -0.41 -66.28
N LEU A 258 -36.63 -1.67 -65.82
CA LEU A 258 -36.65 -2.84 -66.71
C LEU A 258 -37.95 -2.88 -67.53
N GLU A 259 -39.12 -2.64 -66.91
CA GLU A 259 -40.38 -2.52 -67.64
C GLU A 259 -40.35 -1.41 -68.70
N GLN A 260 -39.73 -0.26 -68.40
CA GLN A 260 -39.56 0.81 -69.38
C GLN A 260 -38.66 0.39 -70.54
N GLN A 261 -37.57 -0.32 -70.26
CA GLN A 261 -36.69 -0.85 -71.31
C GLN A 261 -37.41 -1.88 -72.19
N ASP A 262 -38.12 -2.85 -71.60
CA ASP A 262 -38.89 -3.85 -72.35
C ASP A 262 -39.93 -3.20 -73.28
N ARG A 263 -40.63 -2.15 -72.81
CA ARG A 263 -41.57 -1.38 -73.63
C ARG A 263 -40.87 -0.68 -74.80
N ILE A 264 -39.65 -0.15 -74.60
CA ILE A 264 -38.85 0.48 -75.65
C ILE A 264 -38.35 -0.55 -76.68
N ASP A 265 -37.88 -1.71 -76.23
CA ASP A 265 -37.37 -2.76 -77.13
C ASP A 265 -38.51 -3.48 -77.89
N GLN A 266 -39.69 -3.64 -77.28
CA GLN A 266 -40.90 -4.04 -78.00
C GLN A 266 -41.30 -3.01 -79.07
N ALA A 267 -41.22 -1.71 -78.78
CA ALA A 267 -41.48 -0.65 -79.76
C ALA A 267 -40.47 -0.64 -80.91
N ARG A 268 -39.17 -0.89 -80.62
CA ARG A 268 -38.11 -1.06 -81.64
C ARG A 268 -38.38 -2.25 -82.55
N LEU A 269 -38.72 -3.42 -82.00
CA LEU A 269 -39.09 -4.61 -82.77
C LEU A 269 -40.34 -4.38 -83.63
N ALA A 270 -41.34 -3.65 -83.12
CA ALA A 270 -42.52 -3.26 -83.89
C ALA A 270 -42.20 -2.28 -85.02
N ALA A 271 -41.23 -1.37 -84.83
CA ALA A 271 -40.74 -0.47 -85.88
C ALA A 271 -39.95 -1.23 -86.96
N GLN A 272 -39.06 -2.14 -86.58
CA GLN A 272 -38.31 -3.00 -87.51
C GLN A 272 -39.23 -3.83 -88.38
N ARG A 273 -40.24 -4.51 -87.80
CA ARG A 273 -41.24 -5.26 -88.58
C ARG A 273 -42.01 -4.40 -89.59
N LYS A 274 -42.32 -3.15 -89.26
CA LYS A 274 -42.93 -2.20 -90.19
C LYS A 274 -41.96 -1.78 -91.30
N GLN A 275 -40.69 -1.57 -90.97
CA GLN A 275 -39.64 -1.27 -91.95
C GLN A 275 -39.45 -2.44 -92.93
N GLU A 276 -39.38 -3.68 -92.45
CA GLU A 276 -39.32 -4.90 -93.27
C GLU A 276 -40.52 -5.01 -94.21
N GLN A 277 -41.74 -4.80 -93.71
CA GLN A 277 -42.96 -4.79 -94.53
C GLN A 277 -42.94 -3.73 -95.63
N ILE A 278 -42.43 -2.52 -95.33
CA ILE A 278 -42.26 -1.44 -96.31
C ILE A 278 -41.19 -1.82 -97.35
N SER A 279 -40.04 -2.34 -96.93
CA SER A 279 -38.97 -2.79 -97.82
C SER A 279 -39.40 -3.92 -98.75
N LEU A 280 -40.15 -4.91 -98.25
CA LEU A 280 -40.74 -5.98 -99.06
C LEU A 280 -41.72 -5.44 -100.10
N ARG A 281 -42.61 -4.51 -99.70
CA ARG A 281 -43.56 -3.87 -100.62
C ARG A 281 -42.87 -3.06 -101.71
N ILE A 282 -41.81 -2.31 -101.37
CA ILE A 282 -41.00 -1.58 -102.33
C ILE A 282 -40.28 -2.55 -103.29
N GLY A 283 -39.71 -3.65 -102.77
CA GLY A 283 -39.07 -4.68 -103.59
C GLY A 283 -40.03 -5.32 -104.60
N GLN A 284 -41.26 -5.63 -104.18
CA GLN A 284 -42.32 -6.12 -105.07
C GLN A 284 -42.66 -5.10 -106.17
N GLN A 285 -42.84 -3.83 -105.81
CA GLN A 285 -43.15 -2.77 -106.78
C GLN A 285 -42.01 -2.52 -107.78
N VAL A 286 -40.75 -2.58 -107.34
CA VAL A 286 -39.58 -2.49 -108.23
C VAL A 286 -39.53 -3.69 -109.18
N PHE A 287 -39.76 -4.90 -108.68
CA PHE A 287 -39.81 -6.11 -109.50
C PHE A 287 -40.91 -6.06 -110.56
N GLU A 288 -42.14 -5.64 -110.21
CA GLU A 288 -43.22 -5.42 -111.18
C GLU A 288 -42.85 -4.42 -112.28
N ILE A 289 -42.16 -3.34 -111.93
CA ILE A 289 -41.73 -2.29 -112.88
C ILE A 289 -40.62 -2.81 -113.78
N GLU A 290 -39.67 -3.58 -113.25
CA GLU A 290 -38.63 -4.23 -114.06
C GLU A 290 -39.19 -5.28 -115.01
N ASP A 291 -40.10 -6.13 -114.56
CA ASP A 291 -40.67 -7.17 -115.42
C ASP A 291 -41.51 -6.57 -116.54
N ARG A 292 -42.34 -5.55 -116.25
CA ARG A 292 -43.05 -4.79 -117.30
C ARG A 292 -42.12 -4.11 -118.30
N LYS A 293 -40.94 -3.64 -117.87
CA LYS A 293 -39.90 -3.15 -118.80
C LYS A 293 -39.37 -4.29 -119.68
N ARG A 294 -38.94 -5.41 -119.08
CA ARG A 294 -38.42 -6.59 -119.81
C ARG A 294 -39.43 -7.10 -120.84
N GLN A 295 -40.72 -7.22 -120.47
CA GLN A 295 -41.79 -7.62 -121.38
C GLN A 295 -41.93 -6.67 -122.59
N ARG A 296 -41.94 -5.35 -122.34
CA ARG A 296 -42.02 -4.32 -123.39
C ARG A 296 -40.77 -4.31 -124.29
N ASP A 297 -39.60 -4.46 -123.69
CA ASP A 297 -38.32 -4.37 -124.39
C ASP A 297 -38.09 -5.66 -125.23
N ASN A 298 -38.57 -6.81 -124.77
CA ASN A 298 -38.69 -8.03 -125.57
C ASN A 298 -39.65 -7.85 -126.76
N LEU A 299 -40.85 -7.30 -126.53
CA LEU A 299 -41.81 -7.03 -127.61
C LEU A 299 -41.23 -6.10 -128.69
N LEU A 300 -40.42 -5.10 -128.29
CA LEU A 300 -39.72 -4.23 -129.21
C LEU A 300 -38.65 -4.99 -130.04
N LEU A 301 -37.94 -5.94 -129.44
CA LEU A 301 -36.99 -6.81 -130.15
C LEU A 301 -37.70 -7.78 -131.12
N ASP A 302 -38.86 -8.31 -130.75
CA ASP A 302 -39.65 -9.19 -131.62
C ASP A 302 -40.21 -8.44 -132.84
N LEU A 303 -40.71 -7.21 -132.64
CA LEU A 303 -41.14 -6.32 -133.73
C LEU A 303 -39.97 -5.94 -134.65
N LEU A 304 -38.80 -5.61 -134.08
CA LEU A 304 -37.58 -5.32 -134.84
C LEU A 304 -37.08 -6.53 -135.64
N GLN A 305 -37.17 -7.75 -135.09
CA GLN A 305 -36.90 -8.98 -135.84
C GLN A 305 -37.92 -9.22 -136.97
N ALA A 306 -39.20 -8.91 -136.76
CA ALA A 306 -40.22 -9.02 -137.79
C ALA A 306 -39.99 -8.01 -138.92
N GLU A 307 -39.59 -6.78 -138.61
CA GLU A 307 -39.19 -5.77 -139.61
C GLU A 307 -37.97 -6.22 -140.43
N TYR A 308 -36.94 -6.81 -139.81
CA TYR A 308 -35.79 -7.33 -140.55
C TYR A 308 -36.19 -8.48 -141.48
N LYS A 309 -36.97 -9.45 -140.98
CA LYS A 309 -37.49 -10.56 -141.80
C LYS A 309 -38.33 -10.07 -142.98
N ALA A 310 -39.21 -9.07 -142.78
CA ALA A 310 -39.99 -8.47 -143.85
C ALA A 310 -39.11 -7.79 -144.91
N LYS A 311 -38.07 -7.06 -144.50
CA LYS A 311 -37.11 -6.41 -145.42
C LYS A 311 -36.27 -7.44 -146.19
N ASP A 312 -35.93 -8.57 -145.58
CA ASP A 312 -35.21 -9.65 -146.26
C ASP A 312 -36.12 -10.47 -147.19
N ASP A 313 -37.40 -10.68 -146.85
CA ASP A 313 -38.42 -11.21 -147.76
C ASP A 313 -38.65 -10.29 -148.98
N GLU A 314 -38.69 -8.96 -148.77
CA GLU A 314 -38.79 -7.98 -149.86
C GLU A 314 -37.56 -8.02 -150.79
N ARG A 315 -36.35 -8.09 -150.22
CA ARG A 315 -35.09 -8.28 -150.97
C ARG A 315 -35.10 -9.58 -151.76
N TYR A 316 -35.56 -10.68 -151.17
CA TYR A 316 -35.64 -11.98 -151.82
C TYR A 316 -36.63 -11.97 -152.99
N ARG A 317 -37.78 -11.28 -152.86
CA ARG A 317 -38.72 -11.06 -153.98
C ARG A 317 -38.07 -10.25 -155.10
N GLN A 318 -37.36 -9.16 -154.78
CA GLN A 318 -36.64 -8.35 -155.77
C GLN A 318 -35.55 -9.16 -156.50
N GLN A 319 -34.80 -10.01 -155.79
CA GLN A 319 -33.84 -10.94 -156.40
C GLN A 319 -34.53 -11.94 -157.34
N LEU A 320 -35.66 -12.52 -156.93
CA LEU A 320 -36.43 -13.46 -157.74
C LEU A 320 -37.03 -12.81 -159.01
N GLU A 321 -37.41 -11.53 -158.93
CA GLU A 321 -37.85 -10.73 -160.09
C GLU A 321 -36.69 -10.39 -161.04
N GLN A 322 -35.53 -10.03 -160.49
CA GLN A 322 -34.30 -9.80 -161.26
C GLN A 322 -33.87 -11.08 -162.00
N GLU A 323 -33.81 -12.22 -161.31
CA GLU A 323 -33.55 -13.53 -161.94
C GLU A 323 -34.57 -13.85 -163.04
N GLN A 324 -35.85 -13.53 -162.86
CA GLN A 324 -36.85 -13.75 -163.91
C GLN A 324 -36.65 -12.85 -165.12
N LEU A 325 -36.24 -11.59 -164.93
CA LEU A 325 -35.91 -10.66 -166.01
C LEU A 325 -34.63 -11.09 -166.75
N GLU A 326 -33.60 -11.54 -166.03
CA GLU A 326 -32.37 -12.09 -166.63
C GLU A 326 -32.64 -13.39 -167.40
N ARG A 327 -33.44 -14.31 -166.84
CA ARG A 327 -33.89 -15.53 -167.54
C ARG A 327 -34.75 -15.24 -168.77
N ARG A 328 -35.46 -14.10 -168.84
CA ARG A 328 -36.15 -13.65 -170.05
C ARG A 328 -35.17 -13.09 -171.08
N ARG A 329 -34.28 -12.17 -170.68
CA ARG A 329 -33.21 -11.62 -171.56
C ARG A 329 -32.35 -12.73 -172.16
N ALA A 330 -31.89 -13.68 -171.35
CA ALA A 330 -31.10 -14.82 -171.82
C ALA A 330 -31.89 -15.73 -172.78
N ARG A 331 -33.22 -15.84 -172.65
CA ARG A 331 -34.06 -16.54 -173.64
C ARG A 331 -34.17 -15.75 -174.95
N GLU A 332 -34.42 -14.46 -174.88
CA GLU A 332 -34.46 -13.57 -176.07
C GLU A 332 -33.11 -13.55 -176.81
N GLU A 333 -31.99 -13.53 -176.08
CA GLU A 333 -30.64 -13.64 -176.62
C GLU A 333 -30.37 -15.02 -177.24
N LEU A 334 -30.79 -16.11 -176.59
CA LEU A 334 -30.71 -17.46 -177.17
C LEU A 334 -31.65 -17.66 -178.37
N GLU A 335 -32.79 -16.96 -178.44
CA GLU A 335 -33.69 -16.99 -179.59
C GLU A 335 -33.12 -16.19 -180.77
N ARG A 336 -32.50 -15.02 -180.51
CA ARG A 336 -31.70 -14.29 -181.51
C ARG A 336 -30.53 -15.15 -182.01
N TYR A 337 -29.80 -15.78 -181.10
CA TYR A 337 -28.69 -16.67 -181.46
C TYR A 337 -29.17 -17.89 -182.25
N ARG A 338 -30.34 -18.46 -181.92
CA ARG A 338 -30.97 -19.53 -182.73
C ARG A 338 -31.38 -19.06 -184.12
N ALA A 339 -31.87 -17.82 -184.26
CA ALA A 339 -32.16 -17.24 -185.56
C ALA A 339 -30.87 -17.03 -186.38
N GLU A 340 -29.82 -16.43 -185.78
CA GLU A 340 -28.51 -16.32 -186.42
C GLU A 340 -27.88 -17.68 -186.76
N VAL A 341 -28.07 -18.70 -185.91
CA VAL A 341 -27.59 -20.07 -186.19
C VAL A 341 -28.42 -20.74 -187.27
N ALA A 342 -29.73 -20.50 -187.36
CA ALA A 342 -30.56 -21.01 -188.46
C ALA A 342 -30.17 -20.37 -189.81
N GLU A 343 -29.90 -19.06 -189.85
CA GLU A 343 -29.31 -18.37 -191.00
C GLU A 343 -27.94 -19.00 -191.35
N ARG A 344 -27.03 -19.08 -190.37
CA ARG A 344 -25.69 -19.68 -190.55
C ARG A 344 -25.71 -21.16 -190.88
N ASP A 345 -26.73 -21.94 -190.49
CA ASP A 345 -26.86 -23.35 -190.86
C ASP A 345 -27.57 -23.54 -192.21
N MET A 346 -28.33 -22.55 -192.71
CA MET A 346 -28.72 -22.52 -194.13
C MET A 346 -27.53 -22.19 -195.03
N GLU A 347 -26.65 -21.27 -194.59
CA GLU A 347 -25.35 -21.00 -195.25
C GLU A 347 -24.38 -22.18 -195.09
N GLN A 348 -24.29 -22.79 -193.91
CA GLN A 348 -23.40 -23.90 -193.64
C GLN A 348 -23.95 -25.24 -194.14
N ALA A 349 -25.24 -25.41 -194.41
CA ALA A 349 -25.73 -26.57 -195.18
C ALA A 349 -25.23 -26.51 -196.63
N ARG A 350 -25.21 -25.31 -197.23
CA ARG A 350 -24.58 -25.09 -198.55
C ARG A 350 -23.07 -25.38 -198.54
N LEU A 351 -22.36 -25.13 -197.43
CA LEU A 351 -20.90 -25.29 -197.34
C LEU A 351 -20.43 -26.64 -196.76
N LYS A 352 -21.15 -27.24 -195.80
CA LYS A 352 -20.79 -28.53 -195.14
C LYS A 352 -21.15 -29.75 -195.98
N LEU A 353 -22.05 -29.62 -196.96
CA LEU A 353 -22.24 -30.67 -197.98
C LEU A 353 -20.96 -30.86 -198.81
N ALA A 354 -20.01 -29.92 -198.77
CA ALA A 354 -18.70 -30.07 -199.43
C ALA A 354 -17.66 -30.88 -198.60
N ASN A 355 -17.53 -30.70 -197.27
CA ASN A 355 -16.41 -31.28 -196.48
C ASN A 355 -16.70 -31.40 -194.95
N ALA A 356 -16.44 -32.56 -194.29
CA ALA A 356 -16.36 -32.70 -192.80
C ALA A 356 -15.83 -34.07 -192.24
N VAL A 357 -14.84 -34.09 -191.30
CA VAL A 357 -14.40 -35.25 -190.43
C VAL A 357 -13.59 -34.83 -189.11
N HIS A 358 -14.01 -35.20 -187.86
CA HIS A 358 -13.25 -35.40 -186.52
C HIS A 358 -12.63 -34.20 -185.66
N GLN A 359 -12.16 -34.25 -184.36
CA GLN A 359 -12.48 -34.94 -183.02
C GLN A 359 -11.64 -34.47 -181.73
N ASN A 360 -12.12 -34.70 -180.46
CA ASN A 360 -11.44 -35.02 -179.11
C ASN A 360 -10.62 -33.98 -178.21
N VAL A 361 -10.21 -34.08 -176.88
CA VAL A 361 -10.49 -34.79 -175.54
C VAL A 361 -9.60 -34.30 -174.28
N ASP A 362 -10.00 -34.51 -172.98
CA ASP A 362 -9.29 -34.54 -171.60
C ASP A 362 -8.54 -33.29 -170.95
N CYS A 363 -8.02 -33.12 -169.67
CA CYS A 363 -8.02 -33.65 -168.21
C CYS A 363 -7.23 -32.63 -167.25
N THR A 364 -6.95 -32.60 -165.90
CA THR A 364 -7.18 -33.23 -164.51
C THR A 364 -6.88 -32.15 -163.36
N THR A 365 -6.38 -32.21 -162.07
CA THR A 365 -5.72 -33.14 -161.05
C THR A 365 -5.79 -32.58 -159.54
N MET A 366 -5.04 -33.06 -158.48
CA MET A 366 -5.16 -32.67 -157.01
C MET A 366 -3.91 -33.02 -156.07
N GLN A 367 -3.57 -32.31 -154.94
CA GLN A 367 -2.44 -32.76 -154.01
C GLN A 367 -2.20 -32.29 -152.51
N GLU A 368 -2.81 -31.25 -151.91
CA GLU A 368 -2.14 -30.43 -150.83
C GLU A 368 -2.14 -30.84 -149.31
N ILE A 369 -2.79 -31.92 -148.85
CA ILE A 369 -3.33 -31.96 -147.46
C ILE A 369 -2.33 -32.21 -146.28
N LYS A 370 -1.12 -32.73 -146.49
CA LYS A 370 -0.37 -33.47 -145.46
C LYS A 370 0.41 -32.69 -144.38
N GLU A 371 0.61 -31.37 -144.47
CA GLU A 371 1.59 -30.68 -143.61
C GLU A 371 1.07 -30.22 -142.23
N ARG A 372 -0.26 -30.11 -142.05
CA ARG A 372 -0.84 -29.36 -140.92
C ARG A 372 -0.78 -30.08 -139.56
N GLU A 373 -0.73 -31.41 -139.54
CA GLU A 373 -0.91 -32.20 -138.30
C GLU A 373 0.31 -32.16 -137.35
N LEU A 374 1.50 -31.82 -137.84
CA LEU A 374 2.73 -31.90 -137.04
C LEU A 374 2.81 -30.83 -135.93
N GLN A 375 2.22 -29.66 -136.16
CA GLN A 375 2.47 -28.45 -135.35
C GLN A 375 1.72 -28.45 -134.00
N GLU A 376 0.55 -29.07 -133.90
CA GLU A 376 -0.24 -29.05 -132.65
C GLU A 376 0.42 -29.80 -131.50
N ARG A 377 1.25 -30.81 -131.79
CA ARG A 377 1.77 -31.75 -130.78
C ARG A 377 2.80 -31.12 -129.84
N LEU A 378 3.45 -30.03 -130.25
CA LEU A 378 4.45 -29.32 -129.44
C LEU A 378 3.81 -28.43 -128.37
N ARG A 379 2.83 -27.59 -128.75
CA ARG A 379 2.15 -26.63 -127.86
C ARG A 379 1.57 -27.27 -126.58
N ARG A 380 1.15 -28.53 -126.66
CA ARG A 380 0.58 -29.29 -125.53
C ARG A 380 1.62 -29.64 -124.45
N LYS A 381 2.92 -29.72 -124.79
CA LYS A 381 4.00 -29.98 -123.81
C LYS A 381 4.36 -28.74 -122.98
N GLU A 382 4.46 -27.60 -123.64
CA GLU A 382 4.84 -26.31 -123.02
C GLU A 382 3.83 -25.89 -121.95
N HIS A 383 2.54 -26.02 -122.26
CA HIS A 383 1.44 -25.79 -121.31
C HIS A 383 1.48 -26.71 -120.08
N GLY A 384 1.93 -27.97 -120.24
CA GLY A 384 2.09 -28.92 -119.13
C GLY A 384 3.21 -28.53 -118.16
N ALA A 385 4.33 -28.03 -118.67
CA ALA A 385 5.46 -27.58 -117.85
C ALA A 385 5.09 -26.35 -116.99
N LEU A 386 4.36 -25.39 -117.56
CA LEU A 386 3.91 -24.18 -116.88
C LEU A 386 2.96 -24.48 -115.69
N LEU A 387 2.06 -25.45 -115.83
CA LEU A 387 1.17 -25.86 -114.74
C LEU A 387 1.94 -26.47 -113.55
N LEU A 388 3.00 -27.24 -113.82
CA LEU A 388 3.81 -27.85 -112.76
C LEU A 388 4.62 -26.80 -111.97
N SER A 389 5.20 -25.79 -112.62
CA SER A 389 5.90 -24.72 -111.89
C SER A 389 4.96 -23.88 -111.02
N MET A 390 3.74 -23.61 -111.48
CA MET A 390 2.71 -22.94 -110.67
C MET A 390 2.28 -23.78 -109.44
N ILE A 391 2.27 -25.10 -109.55
CA ILE A 391 1.99 -26.00 -108.42
C ILE A 391 3.15 -25.98 -107.43
N GLU A 392 4.39 -26.11 -107.88
CA GLU A 392 5.58 -26.03 -107.03
C GLU A 392 5.68 -24.69 -106.27
N GLU A 393 5.44 -23.56 -106.94
CA GLU A 393 5.42 -22.25 -106.27
C GLU A 393 4.37 -22.17 -105.16
N ASN A 394 3.19 -22.74 -105.35
CA ASN A 394 2.14 -22.77 -104.33
C ASN A 394 2.52 -23.68 -103.14
N HIS A 395 3.25 -24.77 -103.38
CA HIS A 395 3.80 -25.59 -102.30
C HIS A 395 4.90 -24.86 -101.51
N ARG A 396 5.80 -24.12 -102.18
CA ARG A 396 6.83 -23.29 -101.53
C ARG A 396 6.18 -22.20 -100.66
N LYS A 397 5.27 -21.38 -101.23
CA LYS A 397 4.54 -20.32 -100.51
C LYS A 397 3.79 -20.82 -99.27
N ARG A 398 3.27 -22.06 -99.29
CA ARG A 398 2.66 -22.69 -98.10
C ARG A 398 3.69 -23.15 -97.05
N ALA A 399 4.83 -23.67 -97.48
CA ALA A 399 5.92 -24.05 -96.59
C ALA A 399 6.57 -22.83 -95.91
N ASP A 400 6.77 -21.75 -96.67
CA ASP A 400 7.32 -20.49 -96.17
C ASP A 400 6.40 -19.86 -95.10
N ALA A 401 5.09 -19.76 -95.39
CA ALA A 401 4.11 -19.28 -94.43
C ALA A 401 4.01 -20.17 -93.17
N ALA A 402 4.20 -21.48 -93.29
CA ALA A 402 4.27 -22.37 -92.13
C ALA A 402 5.54 -22.12 -91.29
N ALA A 403 6.69 -21.93 -91.94
CA ALA A 403 7.97 -21.64 -91.28
C ALA A 403 7.97 -20.26 -90.59
N GLU A 404 7.32 -19.25 -91.15
CA GLU A 404 7.12 -17.95 -90.52
C GLU A 404 6.25 -18.05 -89.26
N ASN A 405 5.14 -18.79 -89.32
CA ASN A 405 4.30 -19.06 -88.14
C ASN A 405 5.07 -19.81 -87.05
N MET A 406 5.87 -20.83 -87.40
CA MET A 406 6.73 -21.53 -86.42
C MET A 406 7.74 -20.58 -85.76
N LYS A 407 8.41 -19.72 -86.54
CA LYS A 407 9.33 -18.70 -86.00
C LYS A 407 8.62 -17.72 -85.06
N PHE A 408 7.38 -17.32 -85.36
CA PHE A 408 6.58 -16.45 -84.49
C PHE A 408 6.23 -17.12 -83.15
N PHE A 409 5.85 -18.41 -83.16
CA PHE A 409 5.62 -19.14 -81.91
C PHE A 409 6.92 -19.36 -81.12
N GLU A 410 8.06 -19.60 -81.79
CA GLU A 410 9.36 -19.69 -81.12
C GLU A 410 9.80 -18.36 -80.46
N THR A 411 9.68 -17.23 -81.15
CA THR A 411 10.06 -15.93 -80.57
C THR A 411 9.14 -15.52 -79.44
N LYS A 412 7.83 -15.80 -79.56
CA LYS A 412 6.86 -15.64 -78.46
C LYS A 412 7.18 -16.54 -77.26
N ALA A 413 7.50 -17.81 -77.48
CA ALA A 413 7.86 -18.72 -76.38
C ALA A 413 9.16 -18.28 -75.67
N LYS A 414 10.13 -17.73 -76.41
CA LYS A 414 11.37 -17.16 -75.84
C LYS A 414 11.07 -15.92 -74.98
N SER A 415 10.26 -14.97 -75.47
CA SER A 415 9.92 -13.77 -74.69
C SER A 415 9.03 -14.05 -73.47
N GLU A 416 8.12 -15.03 -73.55
CA GLU A 416 7.36 -15.52 -72.39
C GLU A 416 8.26 -16.23 -71.36
N ALA A 417 9.30 -16.96 -71.81
CA ALA A 417 10.29 -17.57 -70.91
C ALA A 417 11.18 -16.51 -70.22
N GLU A 418 11.65 -15.49 -70.94
CA GLU A 418 12.37 -14.35 -70.36
C GLU A 418 11.52 -13.58 -69.33
N LEU A 419 10.25 -13.33 -69.64
CA LEU A 419 9.31 -12.70 -68.71
C LEU A 419 9.15 -13.55 -67.44
N GLN A 420 9.01 -14.87 -67.57
CA GLN A 420 8.97 -15.77 -66.42
C GLN A 420 10.28 -15.82 -65.64
N GLN A 421 11.44 -15.60 -66.26
CA GLN A 421 12.73 -15.50 -65.54
C GLN A 421 12.76 -14.22 -64.69
N ARG A 422 12.44 -13.05 -65.27
CA ARG A 422 12.39 -11.78 -64.54
C ARG A 422 11.39 -11.81 -63.38
N ILE A 423 10.21 -12.39 -63.58
CA ILE A 423 9.21 -12.59 -62.51
C ILE A 423 9.74 -13.50 -61.39
N ARG A 424 10.59 -14.49 -61.69
CA ARG A 424 11.23 -15.35 -60.67
C ARG A 424 12.37 -14.61 -59.95
N GLU A 425 13.11 -13.77 -60.65
CA GLU A 425 14.18 -12.92 -60.09
C GLU A 425 13.60 -11.87 -59.12
N GLU A 426 12.61 -11.08 -59.55
CA GLU A 426 11.89 -10.14 -58.67
C GLU A 426 11.20 -10.85 -57.50
N ARG A 427 10.64 -12.05 -57.71
CA ARG A 427 10.07 -12.88 -56.63
C ARG A 427 11.13 -13.28 -55.59
N LEU A 428 12.34 -13.64 -56.02
CA LEU A 428 13.43 -13.98 -55.10
C LEU A 428 14.01 -12.74 -54.42
N GLU A 429 14.08 -11.59 -55.09
CA GLU A 429 14.50 -10.32 -54.51
C GLU A 429 13.50 -9.82 -53.45
N MET A 430 12.20 -9.79 -53.76
CA MET A 430 11.15 -9.45 -52.81
C MET A 430 11.16 -10.37 -51.58
N LEU A 431 11.31 -11.69 -51.77
CA LEU A 431 11.43 -12.63 -50.66
C LEU A 431 12.75 -12.46 -49.87
N GLY A 432 13.84 -12.11 -50.55
CA GLY A 432 15.15 -11.86 -49.92
C GLY A 432 15.23 -10.55 -49.13
N SER A 433 14.40 -9.56 -49.47
CA SER A 433 14.26 -8.31 -48.70
C SER A 433 13.65 -8.52 -47.30
N VAL A 434 12.99 -9.66 -47.08
CA VAL A 434 12.32 -10.02 -45.83
C VAL A 434 13.17 -11.04 -45.06
N PRO A 435 13.46 -10.82 -43.75
CA PRO A 435 14.24 -11.77 -42.97
C PRO A 435 13.66 -13.20 -42.98
N PRO A 436 14.49 -14.26 -43.12
CA PRO A 436 14.02 -15.65 -43.21
C PRO A 436 13.38 -16.19 -41.92
N SER A 437 13.43 -15.42 -40.82
CA SER A 437 12.61 -15.65 -39.62
C SER A 437 11.14 -15.33 -39.84
N VAL A 438 10.81 -14.31 -40.64
CA VAL A 438 9.44 -13.88 -40.95
C VAL A 438 8.80 -14.78 -42.00
N LEU A 439 9.57 -15.22 -43.01
CA LEU A 439 9.09 -16.12 -44.07
C LEU A 439 8.51 -17.44 -43.55
N LYS A 440 8.88 -17.86 -42.33
CA LYS A 440 8.36 -19.05 -41.64
C LYS A 440 6.88 -18.96 -41.25
N TYR A 441 6.31 -17.75 -41.23
CA TYR A 441 4.91 -17.51 -40.86
C TYR A 441 3.99 -17.28 -42.06
N LEU A 442 4.50 -17.32 -43.30
CA LEU A 442 3.70 -17.20 -44.51
C LEU A 442 2.80 -18.43 -44.74
N PRO A 443 1.60 -18.27 -45.32
CA PRO A 443 0.74 -19.40 -45.68
C PRO A 443 1.43 -20.39 -46.62
N LYS A 444 1.21 -21.70 -46.40
CA LYS A 444 1.93 -22.79 -47.08
C LYS A 444 1.85 -22.78 -48.62
N HIS A 445 0.89 -22.08 -49.23
CA HIS A 445 0.75 -21.97 -50.68
C HIS A 445 1.54 -20.80 -51.31
N VAL A 446 2.08 -19.88 -50.51
CA VAL A 446 2.80 -18.69 -51.01
C VAL A 446 4.22 -19.05 -51.45
N LEU A 447 4.94 -19.84 -50.63
CA LEU A 447 6.31 -20.29 -50.88
C LEU A 447 6.34 -21.64 -51.59
N SER A 448 6.88 -21.65 -52.81
CA SER A 448 7.15 -22.86 -53.59
C SER A 448 8.22 -23.72 -52.93
N GLU A 449 8.29 -25.01 -53.28
CA GLU A 449 9.33 -25.92 -52.80
C GLU A 449 10.74 -25.49 -53.22
N SER A 450 10.87 -24.78 -54.35
CA SER A 450 12.10 -24.09 -54.77
C SER A 450 12.52 -23.05 -53.73
N ASP A 451 11.59 -22.18 -53.34
CA ASP A 451 11.85 -20.98 -52.55
C ASP A 451 12.23 -21.37 -51.12
N ARG A 452 11.57 -22.41 -50.56
CA ARG A 452 11.91 -22.93 -49.23
C ARG A 452 13.30 -23.56 -49.17
N LYS A 453 13.76 -24.19 -50.26
CA LYS A 453 15.13 -24.70 -50.39
C LYS A 453 16.12 -23.54 -50.51
N TYR A 454 15.80 -22.51 -51.28
CA TYR A 454 16.65 -21.32 -51.46
C TYR A 454 16.86 -20.54 -50.15
N PHE A 455 15.81 -20.36 -49.34
CA PHE A 455 15.86 -19.63 -48.07
C PHE A 455 16.08 -20.50 -46.81
N ASN A 456 16.41 -21.80 -46.96
CA ASN A 456 16.61 -22.75 -45.85
C ASN A 456 15.47 -22.75 -44.80
N ILE A 457 14.23 -22.85 -45.28
CA ILE A 457 13.03 -22.83 -44.43
C ILE A 457 12.64 -24.28 -44.05
N ASP A 458 13.15 -24.74 -42.91
CA ASP A 458 12.82 -26.04 -42.33
C ASP A 458 11.31 -26.24 -42.16
N ASN A 459 10.78 -27.32 -42.75
CA ASN A 459 9.40 -27.77 -42.53
C ASN A 459 9.23 -28.40 -41.13
N LYS A 460 9.34 -27.63 -40.05
CA LYS A 460 9.05 -28.13 -38.69
C LYS A 460 7.57 -28.48 -38.56
N THR A 461 7.30 -29.78 -38.53
CA THR A 461 5.98 -30.38 -38.34
C THR A 461 5.43 -30.09 -36.94
N VAL A 462 4.42 -29.24 -36.85
CA VAL A 462 3.56 -29.17 -35.65
C VAL A 462 2.55 -30.30 -35.71
N SER A 463 2.94 -31.46 -35.16
CA SER A 463 2.10 -32.63 -34.97
C SER A 463 2.55 -33.38 -33.71
N ALA A 464 1.59 -33.77 -32.88
CA ALA A 464 1.75 -34.50 -31.62
C ALA A 464 2.45 -33.77 -30.45
N THR A 465 1.65 -33.06 -29.63
CA THR A 465 1.96 -32.76 -28.22
C THR A 465 0.85 -33.29 -27.31
N ALA A 466 0.85 -34.60 -27.02
CA ALA A 466 0.05 -35.21 -25.94
C ALA A 466 0.39 -36.71 -25.70
N LYS A 467 1.52 -37.04 -25.06
CA LYS A 467 1.73 -38.26 -24.23
C LYS A 467 3.13 -38.31 -23.59
N GLY A 468 3.19 -38.83 -22.36
CA GLY A 468 4.37 -38.78 -21.49
C GLY A 468 4.42 -37.46 -20.71
N GLN A 469 4.75 -37.42 -19.42
CA GLN A 469 5.06 -38.47 -18.43
C GLN A 469 4.20 -38.20 -17.15
N GLN A 470 4.20 -38.95 -16.03
CA GLN A 470 5.19 -39.83 -15.42
C GLN A 470 4.48 -40.80 -14.44
N ARG A 471 5.10 -41.91 -14.01
CA ARG A 471 4.52 -42.83 -13.01
C ARG A 471 5.62 -43.57 -12.24
N PHE A 472 5.51 -43.60 -10.90
CA PHE A 472 6.49 -44.11 -9.93
C PHE A 472 7.82 -43.33 -9.89
N LYS A 473 8.47 -43.15 -8.74
CA LYS A 473 8.09 -43.58 -7.37
C LYS A 473 7.45 -42.45 -6.58
#